data_AF-A0A2V8YFE0-F1
#
_entry.id   AF-A0A2V8YFE0-F1
#
_cell.length_a   1.000
_cell.length_b   1.000
_cell.length_c   1.000
_cell.angle_alpha   90.00
_cell.angle_beta   90.00
_cell.angle_gamma   90.00
#
_symmetry.space_group_name_H-M   'P 1'
#
loop_
_entity.id
_entity.type
_entity.pdbx_description
1 polymer ?
#
loop_
_entity_poly.entity_id
_entity_poly.type
_entity_poly.pdbx_seq_one_letter_code
_entity_poly.pdbx_strand_id
1 'polypeptide(L)' 'MIMVNIHKAKTQPSRLVDEAAGGKPFIIAKAG' A
#
# COMPACT_ATOMS: atom_id res chain seq x y z
N MET A 1 -0.57 -10.70 1.53
CA MET A 1 -1.56 -9.67 1.90
C MET A 1 -1.01 -8.90 3.09
N ILE A 2 -0.69 -7.61 2.94
CA ILE A 2 -0.17 -6.76 4.05
C ILE A 2 -1.05 -5.53 4.27
N MET A 3 -1.03 -4.97 5.47
CA MET A 3 -1.66 -3.67 5.75
C MET A 3 -0.61 -2.56 5.73
N VAL A 4 -0.92 -1.49 5.02
CA VAL A 4 -0.07 -0.30 4.89
C VAL A 4 -0.82 0.87 5.50
N ASN A 5 -0.17 1.59 6.42
CA ASN A 5 -0.74 2.81 6.97
C ASN A 5 -0.88 3.87 5.86
N ILE A 6 -1.98 4.63 5.88
CA ILE A 6 -2.26 5.71 4.91
C ILE A 6 -1.12 6.72 4.76
N HIS A 7 -0.36 7.00 5.83
CA HIS A 7 0.82 7.86 5.77
C HIS A 7 1.90 7.30 4.86
N LYS A 8 2.15 5.99 4.92
CA LYS A 8 3.13 5.32 4.05
C LYS A 8 2.60 5.18 2.62
N ALA A 9 1.30 4.95 2.48
CA ALA A 9 0.68 4.84 1.16
C ALA A 9 0.76 6.14 0.35
N LYS A 10 0.51 7.30 0.99
CA LYS A 10 0.57 8.59 0.30
C LYS A 10 1.98 9.04 -0.07
N THR A 11 3.01 8.57 0.64
CA THR A 11 4.41 8.96 0.38
C THR A 11 5.10 8.03 -0.61
N GLN A 12 4.62 6.79 -0.76
CA GLN A 12 5.24 5.79 -1.63
C GLN A 12 4.22 5.13 -2.60
N PRO A 13 3.39 5.89 -3.34
CA PRO A 13 2.33 5.31 -4.18
C PRO A 13 2.89 4.47 -5.33
N SER A 14 3.95 4.92 -6.01
CA SER A 14 4.51 4.19 -7.16
C SER A 14 4.99 2.80 -6.79
N ARG A 15 5.74 2.68 -5.68
CA ARG A 15 6.21 1.39 -5.18
C ARG A 15 5.06 0.43 -4.87
N LEU A 16 3.98 0.93 -4.26
CA LEU A 16 2.82 0.11 -3.94
C LEU A 16 2.10 -0.37 -5.20
N VAL A 17 1.97 0.48 -6.22
CA VAL A 17 1.42 0.10 -7.52
C VAL A 17 2.26 -0.97 -8.19
N ASP A 18 3.59 -0.82 -8.21
CA ASP A 18 4.50 -1.82 -8.79
C ASP A 18 4.37 -3.18 -8.07
N GLU A 19 4.31 -3.17 -6.73
CA GLU A 19 4.13 -4.39 -5.95
C GLU A 19 2.76 -5.06 -6.22
N ALA A 20 1.68 -4.28 -6.33
CA ALA A 20 0.36 -4.79 -6.68
C ALA A 20 0.28 -5.33 -8.12
N ALA A 21 0.91 -4.65 -9.08
CA ALA A 21 1.01 -5.13 -10.46
C ALA A 21 1.76 -6.47 -10.55
N GLY A 22 2.75 -6.67 -9.67
CA GLY A 22 3.44 -7.95 -9.48
C GLY A 22 2.65 -9.01 -8.69
N GLY A 23 1.37 -8.77 -8.39
CA GLY A 23 0.50 -9.73 -7.70
C GLY A 23 0.61 -9.76 -6.18
N LYS A 24 1.17 -8.72 -5.55
CA LYS A 24 1.25 -8.60 -4.08
C LYS A 24 0.13 -7.68 -3.56
N PRO A 25 -1.02 -8.24 -3.12
CA PRO A 25 -2.13 -7.42 -2.64
C PRO A 25 -1.81 -6.80 -1.27
N PHE A 26 -2.31 -5.58 -1.07
CA PHE A 26 -2.22 -4.84 0.18
C PHE A 26 -3.53 -4.10 0.49
N ILE A 27 -3.73 -3.76 1.77
CA ILE A 27 -4.83 -2.94 2.25
C ILE A 27 -4.24 -1.63 2.77
N ILE A 28 -4.82 -0.50 2.37
CA ILE A 28 -4.49 0.78 2.99
C ILE A 28 -5.38 0.95 4.21
N ALA A 29 -4.77 1.01 5.39
CA ALA A 29 -5.45 1.27 6.65
C ALA A 29 -5.31 2.74 7.04
N LYS A 30 -6.43 3.38 7.39
CA LYS A 30 -6.44 4.66 8.10
C LYS A 30 -6.38 4.40 9.61
N ALA A 31 -5.80 5.33 10.36
CA ALA A 31 -5.88 5.27 11.82
C ALA A 31 -7.27 5.74 12.26
N GLY A 32 -8.00 4.85 12.95
CA GLY A 32 -9.43 5.04 13.27
C GLY A 32 -10.31 5.07 12.03
#